data_AF-A0A9W8R469-F1
#
_entry.id   AF-A0A9W8R469-F1
#
_cell.length_a   1.000
_cell.length_b   1.000
_cell.length_c   1.000
_cell.angle_alpha   90.00
_cell.angle_beta   90.00
_cell.angle_gamma   90.00
#
_symmetry.space_group_name_H-M   'P 1'
#
loop_
_entity.id
_entity.type
_entity.pdbx_description
1 polymer ?
#
loop_
_entity_poly.entity_id
_entity_poly.type
_entity_poly.pdbx_seq_one_letter_code
_entity_poly.pdbx_strand_id
1 'polypeptide(L)'
;MRPGLIISRRSFGTAITAASTLFYNDAMRPLRTGEVNWPASLRSIQKYIRDNAYPDLPSDGCSLVVEFSGSQSRKVATSQVNKMYKTWILEHVGHILDSGLTGLGENSGKLIDILIIALYRAQVIEFQRAIKSLIDQGRFPKDTLNRLKVKTLDGERRSLRRNDAPVW
;
A
#
# COMPACT_ATOMS: atom_id res chain seq x y z
N MET A 1 5.98 -34.58 2.29
CA MET A 1 6.05 -33.10 2.26
C MET A 1 4.69 -32.57 1.86
N ARG A 2 4.05 -31.72 2.68
CA ARG A 2 2.83 -31.02 2.25
C ARG A 2 3.25 -29.99 1.19
N PRO A 3 2.64 -29.96 -0.01
CA PRO A 3 2.90 -28.89 -0.94
C PRO A 3 2.44 -27.59 -0.26
N GLY A 4 3.40 -26.74 0.12
CA GLY A 4 3.08 -25.39 0.56
C GLY A 4 2.25 -24.73 -0.55
N LEU A 5 1.24 -23.95 -0.17
CA LEU A 5 0.52 -23.12 -1.14
C LEU A 5 1.49 -22.07 -1.72
N ILE A 6 2.18 -22.45 -2.81
CA ILE A 6 3.14 -21.61 -3.53
C ILE A 6 2.47 -20.74 -4.61
N ILE A 7 1.14 -20.84 -4.77
CA ILE A 7 0.39 -20.01 -5.72
C ILE A 7 -0.23 -18.83 -4.97
N SER A 8 0.28 -17.62 -5.21
CA SER A 8 -0.30 -16.39 -4.67
C SER A 8 -1.51 -15.96 -5.51
N ARG A 9 -2.66 -15.85 -4.86
CA ARG A 9 -3.88 -15.27 -5.46
C ARG A 9 -4.06 -13.79 -5.14
N ARG A 10 -3.19 -13.22 -4.30
CA ARG A 10 -3.34 -11.86 -3.73
C ARG A 10 -2.45 -10.83 -4.41
N SER A 11 -1.28 -11.24 -4.87
CA SER A 11 -0.27 -10.35 -5.43
C SER A 11 -0.12 -10.58 -6.93
N PHE A 12 0.11 -9.50 -7.67
CA PHE A 12 0.31 -9.48 -9.12
C PHE A 12 1.68 -8.86 -9.44
N GLY A 13 2.20 -9.18 -10.63
CA GLY A 13 3.45 -8.57 -11.14
C GLY A 13 4.62 -8.71 -10.18
N THR A 14 5.44 -7.65 -10.12
CA THR A 14 6.66 -7.60 -9.31
C THR A 14 6.42 -7.61 -7.79
N ALA A 15 5.18 -7.41 -7.33
CA ALA A 15 4.87 -7.37 -5.89
C ALA A 15 5.13 -8.71 -5.18
N ILE A 16 5.23 -9.82 -5.92
CA ILE A 16 5.53 -11.15 -5.38
C ILE A 16 7.03 -11.44 -5.28
N THR A 17 7.85 -10.79 -6.10
CA THR A 17 9.24 -11.19 -6.38
C THR A 17 10.08 -11.18 -5.11
N ALA A 18 10.10 -10.05 -4.39
CA ALA A 18 10.90 -9.93 -3.16
C ALA A 18 10.52 -10.96 -2.10
N ALA A 19 9.21 -11.23 -1.92
CA ALA A 19 8.75 -12.23 -0.96
C ALA A 19 9.12 -13.66 -1.40
N SER A 20 9.00 -13.95 -2.70
CA SER A 20 9.33 -15.26 -3.26
C SER A 20 10.80 -15.60 -3.07
N THR A 21 11.69 -14.65 -3.41
CA THR A 21 13.15 -14.83 -3.28
C THR A 21 13.57 -14.98 -1.82
N LEU A 22 13.06 -14.14 -0.91
CA LEU A 22 13.53 -14.14 0.49
C LEU A 22 12.97 -15.30 1.33
N PHE A 23 11.74 -15.74 1.07
CA PHE A 23 11.04 -16.65 1.99
C PHE A 23 10.60 -17.97 1.36
N TYR A 24 10.64 -18.08 0.03
CA TYR A 24 10.14 -19.24 -0.71
C TYR A 24 11.14 -19.80 -1.72
N ASN A 25 12.40 -19.35 -1.72
CA ASN A 25 13.44 -19.78 -2.68
C ASN A 25 12.95 -19.73 -4.13
N ASP A 26 12.29 -18.63 -4.49
CA ASP A 26 11.70 -18.39 -5.81
C ASP A 26 10.58 -19.38 -6.23
N ALA A 27 10.14 -20.27 -5.33
CA ALA A 27 9.09 -21.24 -5.61
C ALA A 27 7.69 -20.62 -5.65
N MET A 28 7.49 -19.45 -5.03
CA MET A 28 6.19 -18.79 -5.02
C MET A 28 5.91 -18.10 -6.37
N ARG A 29 4.77 -18.42 -6.97
CA ARG A 29 4.33 -17.92 -8.28
C ARG A 29 2.96 -17.25 -8.20
N PRO A 30 2.69 -16.20 -9.00
CA PRO A 30 1.37 -15.60 -9.05
C PRO A 30 0.38 -16.55 -9.75
N LEU A 31 -0.90 -16.45 -9.40
CA LEU A 31 -1.97 -17.19 -10.08
C LEU A 31 -2.05 -16.82 -11.56
N ARG A 32 -1.74 -15.57 -11.91
CA ARG A 32 -1.80 -15.04 -13.27
C ARG A 32 -0.48 -14.37 -13.62
N THR A 33 0.15 -14.82 -14.70
CA THR A 33 1.39 -14.26 -15.24
C THR A 33 1.08 -13.39 -16.47
N GLY A 34 1.84 -12.31 -16.66
CA GLY A 34 1.64 -11.37 -17.76
C GLY A 34 0.45 -10.43 -17.58
N GLU A 35 0.65 -9.15 -17.90
CA GLU A 35 -0.34 -8.07 -17.76
C GLU A 35 -1.66 -8.36 -18.51
N VAL A 36 -1.58 -9.07 -19.65
CA VAL A 36 -2.76 -9.48 -20.45
C VAL A 36 -3.77 -10.33 -19.65
N ASN A 37 -3.30 -11.08 -18.65
CA ASN A 37 -4.13 -11.95 -17.83
C ASN A 37 -4.65 -11.26 -16.56
N TRP A 38 -4.25 -10.01 -16.31
CA TRP A 38 -4.68 -9.25 -15.14
C TRP A 38 -6.13 -8.76 -15.29
N PRO A 39 -6.86 -8.60 -14.17
CA PRO A 39 -8.15 -7.93 -14.19
C PRO A 39 -8.05 -6.54 -14.83
N ALA A 40 -9.05 -6.14 -15.63
CA ALA A 40 -9.04 -4.86 -16.33
C ALA A 40 -8.85 -3.67 -15.37
N SER A 41 -9.48 -3.71 -14.20
CA SER A 41 -9.32 -2.68 -13.17
C SER A 41 -7.89 -2.60 -12.63
N LEU A 42 -7.14 -3.70 -12.54
CA LEU A 42 -5.74 -3.66 -12.13
C LEU A 42 -4.87 -3.00 -13.21
N ARG A 43 -5.12 -3.32 -14.48
CA ARG A 43 -4.46 -2.64 -15.60
C ARG A 43 -4.77 -1.14 -15.61
N SER A 44 -6.01 -0.75 -15.35
CA SER A 44 -6.39 0.67 -15.23
C SER A 44 -5.68 1.37 -14.07
N ILE A 45 -5.60 0.73 -12.90
CA ILE A 45 -4.84 1.25 -11.75
C ILE A 45 -3.37 1.41 -12.13
N GLN A 46 -2.75 0.38 -12.70
CA GLN A 46 -1.34 0.41 -13.05
C GLN A 46 -1.04 1.47 -14.10
N LYS A 47 -1.87 1.55 -15.15
CA LYS A 47 -1.76 2.58 -16.18
C LYS A 47 -1.89 3.97 -15.56
N TYR A 48 -2.88 4.21 -14.71
CA TYR A 48 -3.02 5.48 -14.01
C TYR A 48 -1.76 5.84 -13.20
N ILE A 49 -1.25 4.89 -12.41
CA ILE A 49 -0.04 5.10 -11.61
C ILE A 49 1.15 5.44 -12.51
N ARG A 50 1.32 4.76 -13.64
CA ARG A 50 2.38 5.06 -14.61
C ARG A 50 2.21 6.44 -15.21
N ASP A 51 1.02 6.76 -15.70
CA ASP A 51 0.76 8.00 -16.41
C ASP A 51 0.80 9.25 -15.48
N ASN A 52 0.57 9.09 -14.18
CA ASN A 52 0.37 10.23 -13.25
C ASN A 52 1.34 10.30 -12.07
N ALA A 53 1.98 9.19 -11.67
CA ALA A 53 2.83 9.16 -10.47
C ALA A 53 4.25 8.62 -10.75
N TYR A 54 4.37 7.52 -11.49
CA TYR A 54 5.66 6.86 -11.77
C TYR A 54 5.77 6.44 -13.24
N PRO A 55 6.12 7.38 -14.15
CA PRO A 55 6.24 7.11 -15.58
C PRO A 55 7.20 5.96 -15.92
N ASP A 56 8.25 5.81 -15.11
CA ASP A 56 9.28 4.80 -15.30
C ASP A 56 8.93 3.42 -14.71
N LEU A 57 7.73 3.25 -14.14
CA LEU A 57 7.30 1.98 -13.57
C LEU A 57 7.13 0.93 -14.69
N PRO A 58 7.82 -0.24 -14.61
CA PRO A 58 7.76 -1.27 -15.64
C PRO A 58 6.34 -1.73 -16.00
N SER A 59 6.20 -2.37 -17.16
CA SER A 59 4.92 -2.91 -17.65
C SER A 59 4.29 -3.91 -16.68
N ASP A 60 5.09 -4.67 -15.95
CA ASP A 60 4.66 -5.59 -14.90
C ASP A 60 4.91 -5.05 -13.47
N GLY A 61 5.35 -3.79 -13.36
CA GLY A 61 5.66 -3.13 -12.11
C GLY A 61 4.40 -2.90 -11.28
N CYS A 62 4.32 -3.59 -10.14
CA CYS A 62 3.31 -3.37 -9.09
C CYS A 62 3.95 -2.97 -7.76
N SER A 63 5.25 -2.68 -7.77
CA SER A 63 6.04 -2.31 -6.60
C SER A 63 7.12 -1.31 -7.03
N LEU A 64 7.36 -0.31 -6.18
CA LEU A 64 8.45 0.64 -6.34
C LEU A 64 9.25 0.71 -5.03
N VAL A 65 10.57 0.77 -5.15
CA VAL A 65 11.47 1.09 -4.04
C VAL A 65 11.90 2.53 -4.20
N VAL A 66 11.72 3.33 -3.16
CA VAL A 66 12.08 4.75 -3.16
C VAL A 66 13.11 4.98 -2.08
N GLU A 67 14.26 5.52 -2.49
CA GLU A 67 15.33 5.92 -1.59
C GLU A 67 15.18 7.39 -1.21
N PHE A 68 15.24 7.69 0.08
CA PHE A 68 15.27 9.05 0.60
C PHE A 68 16.70 9.42 1.00
N SER A 69 17.59 9.58 0.02
CA SER A 69 19.02 9.83 0.26
C SER A 69 19.21 11.10 1.11
N GLY A 70 20.04 10.98 2.15
CA GLY A 70 20.27 12.07 3.11
C GLY A 70 19.14 12.35 4.11
N SER A 71 17.99 11.65 4.01
CA SER A 71 16.91 11.80 4.97
C SER A 71 17.29 11.21 6.33
N GLN A 72 17.05 11.99 7.39
CA GLN A 72 17.29 11.55 8.76
C GLN A 72 15.98 11.16 9.47
N SER A 73 16.06 10.15 10.33
CA SER A 73 14.99 9.84 11.29
C SER A 73 15.27 10.54 12.62
N ARG A 74 14.20 11.04 13.26
CA ARG A 74 14.24 11.59 14.61
C ARG A 74 13.71 10.54 15.59
N LYS A 75 14.43 10.35 16.69
CA LYS A 75 13.97 9.50 17.80
C LYS A 75 12.90 10.23 18.63
N VAL A 76 11.82 9.52 18.95
CA VAL A 76 10.75 9.99 19.85
C VAL A 76 10.54 8.89 20.89
N ALA A 77 11.03 9.12 22.10
CA ALA A 77 11.16 8.10 23.15
C ALA A 77 11.89 6.85 22.63
N THR A 78 11.21 5.70 22.53
CA THR A 78 11.75 4.43 22.01
C THR A 78 11.39 4.17 20.54
N SER A 79 10.79 5.13 19.85
CA SER A 79 10.30 5.02 18.48
C SER A 79 11.03 5.99 17.54
N GLN A 80 10.76 5.92 16.24
CA GLN A 80 11.36 6.81 15.25
C GLN A 80 10.32 7.42 14.31
N VAL A 81 10.64 8.61 13.82
CA VAL A 81 9.85 9.35 12.83
C VAL A 81 10.78 9.84 11.72
N ASN A 82 10.39 9.65 10.47
CA ASN A 82 11.02 10.25 9.30
C ASN A 82 10.03 11.22 8.63
N LYS A 83 10.42 12.50 8.58
CA LYS A 83 9.58 13.57 8.01
C LYS A 83 9.48 13.47 6.49
N MET A 84 10.59 13.21 5.80
CA MET A 84 10.61 13.11 4.34
C MET A 84 9.71 11.95 3.87
N TYR A 85 9.84 10.80 4.52
CA TYR A 85 8.98 9.65 4.29
C TYR A 85 7.50 9.98 4.48
N LYS A 86 7.14 10.71 5.54
CA LYS A 86 5.77 11.14 5.79
C LYS A 86 5.24 12.03 4.66
N THR A 87 5.98 13.09 4.35
CA THR A 87 5.58 14.07 3.34
C THR A 87 5.38 13.41 1.99
N TRP A 88 6.37 12.62 1.56
CA TRP A 88 6.34 11.94 0.28
C TRP A 88 5.17 10.96 0.18
N ILE A 89 4.90 10.16 1.22
CA ILE A 89 3.75 9.22 1.19
C ILE A 89 2.43 9.97 1.10
N LEU A 90 2.23 11.04 1.87
CA LEU A 90 0.95 11.76 1.90
C LEU A 90 0.65 12.49 0.60
N GLU A 91 1.67 12.99 -0.09
CA GLU A 91 1.55 13.56 -1.43
C GLU A 91 1.00 12.52 -2.43
N HIS A 92 1.61 11.34 -2.48
CA HIS A 92 1.17 10.26 -3.38
C HIS A 92 -0.19 9.69 -3.01
N VAL A 93 -0.50 9.61 -1.71
CA VAL A 93 -1.85 9.24 -1.25
C VAL A 93 -2.88 10.25 -1.73
N GLY A 94 -2.56 11.55 -1.73
CA GLY A 94 -3.41 12.59 -2.32
C GLY A 94 -3.72 12.31 -3.79
N HIS A 95 -2.69 12.11 -4.61
CA HIS A 95 -2.85 11.78 -6.03
C HIS A 95 -3.69 10.52 -6.29
N ILE A 96 -3.57 9.52 -5.41
CA ILE A 96 -4.35 8.29 -5.49
C ILE A 96 -5.80 8.52 -5.04
N LEU A 97 -6.06 9.35 -4.04
CA LEU A 97 -7.42 9.68 -3.61
C LEU A 97 -8.17 10.50 -4.68
N ASP A 98 -7.48 11.44 -5.33
CA ASP A 98 -8.05 12.31 -6.38
C ASP A 98 -8.29 11.57 -7.71
N SER A 99 -7.66 10.41 -7.89
CA SER A 99 -7.72 9.62 -9.14
C SER A 99 -9.09 9.04 -9.48
N GLY A 100 -9.97 8.88 -8.49
CA GLY A 100 -11.23 8.12 -8.65
C GLY A 100 -11.04 6.63 -8.94
N LEU A 101 -9.84 6.06 -8.75
CA LEU A 101 -9.57 4.65 -8.98
C LEU A 101 -10.47 3.75 -8.12
N THR A 102 -10.89 2.63 -8.71
CA THR A 102 -11.73 1.62 -8.04
C THR A 102 -11.02 0.30 -7.81
N GLY A 103 -11.43 -0.43 -6.77
CA GLY A 103 -10.85 -1.72 -6.37
C GLY A 103 -11.06 -2.86 -7.36
N LEU A 104 -10.55 -4.04 -6.98
CA LEU A 104 -10.60 -5.27 -7.76
C LEU A 104 -11.57 -6.28 -7.14
N GLY A 105 -12.12 -7.19 -7.96
CA GLY A 105 -12.94 -8.31 -7.48
C GLY A 105 -14.19 -7.86 -6.73
N GLU A 106 -14.33 -8.28 -5.47
CA GLU A 106 -15.45 -7.91 -4.59
C GLU A 106 -15.52 -6.40 -4.26
N ASN A 107 -14.41 -5.68 -4.52
CA ASN A 107 -14.32 -4.23 -4.40
C ASN A 107 -14.41 -3.51 -5.76
N SER A 108 -14.79 -4.21 -6.83
CA SER A 108 -14.98 -3.61 -8.15
C SER A 108 -16.06 -2.52 -8.09
N GLY A 109 -15.78 -1.36 -8.71
CA GLY A 109 -16.67 -0.20 -8.70
C GLY A 109 -16.69 0.58 -7.37
N LYS A 110 -16.11 0.06 -6.30
CA LYS A 110 -15.86 0.81 -5.06
C LYS A 110 -14.52 1.51 -5.17
N LEU A 111 -14.42 2.73 -4.64
CA LEU A 111 -13.16 3.45 -4.61
C LEU A 111 -12.06 2.64 -3.88
N ILE A 112 -10.82 2.74 -4.33
CA ILE A 112 -9.71 1.96 -3.78
C ILE A 112 -9.47 2.24 -2.28
N ASP A 113 -9.10 1.18 -1.57
CA ASP A 113 -8.58 1.21 -0.21
C ASP A 113 -7.06 1.36 -0.23
N ILE A 114 -6.53 2.16 0.69
CA ILE A 114 -5.12 2.47 0.82
C ILE A 114 -4.67 2.08 2.24
N LEU A 115 -3.58 1.32 2.33
CA LEU A 115 -2.96 0.95 3.59
C LEU A 115 -1.53 1.48 3.66
N ILE A 116 -1.27 2.38 4.61
CA ILE A 116 0.08 2.80 4.97
C ILE A 116 0.56 1.93 6.13
N ILE A 117 1.64 1.19 5.91
CA ILE A 117 2.31 0.41 6.95
C ILE A 117 3.62 1.11 7.32
N ALA A 118 3.82 1.37 8.62
CA ALA A 118 5.08 1.86 9.14
C ALA A 118 5.62 0.94 10.23
N LEU A 119 6.94 0.82 10.34
CA LEU A 119 7.56 -0.01 11.38
C LEU A 119 7.33 0.57 12.79
N TYR A 120 7.44 1.89 12.91
CA TYR A 120 7.44 2.58 14.20
C TYR A 120 6.06 3.16 14.54
N ARG A 121 5.61 2.93 15.79
CA ARG A 121 4.33 3.49 16.29
C ARG A 121 4.29 5.01 16.23
N ALA A 122 5.39 5.70 16.52
CA ALA A 122 5.43 7.16 16.43
C ALA A 122 5.19 7.65 14.98
N GLN A 123 5.73 6.96 13.98
CA GLN A 123 5.47 7.27 12.58
C GLN A 123 3.98 7.09 12.23
N VAL A 124 3.33 6.03 12.72
CA VAL A 124 1.88 5.81 12.52
C VAL A 124 1.06 6.96 13.10
N ILE A 125 1.36 7.39 14.33
CA ILE A 125 0.67 8.52 14.98
C ILE A 125 0.87 9.81 14.17
N GLU A 126 2.09 10.05 13.69
CA GLU A 126 2.40 11.22 12.87
C GLU A 126 1.64 11.23 11.54
N PHE A 127 1.49 10.08 10.90
CA PHE A 127 0.63 9.93 9.71
C PHE A 127 -0.83 10.22 10.05
N GLN A 128 -1.37 9.60 11.11
CA GLN A 128 -2.77 9.79 11.52
C GLN A 128 -3.09 11.26 11.83
N ARG A 129 -2.19 11.95 12.54
CA ARG A 129 -2.31 13.39 12.82
C ARG A 129 -2.30 14.22 11.54
N ALA A 130 -1.37 13.93 10.63
CA ALA A 130 -1.27 14.65 9.36
C ALA A 130 -2.49 14.43 8.48
N ILE A 131 -2.99 13.20 8.37
CA ILE A 131 -4.22 12.87 7.62
C ILE A 131 -5.41 13.62 8.21
N LYS A 132 -5.59 13.59 9.53
CA LYS A 132 -6.67 14.34 10.18
C LYS A 132 -6.57 15.84 9.86
N SER A 133 -5.38 16.42 9.97
CA SER A 133 -5.16 17.83 9.62
C SER A 133 -5.48 18.14 8.15
N LEU A 134 -5.17 17.23 7.22
CA LEU A 134 -5.48 17.40 5.80
C LEU A 134 -7.00 17.34 5.55
N ILE A 135 -7.72 16.49 6.29
CA ILE A 135 -9.19 16.44 6.26
C ILE A 135 -9.79 17.73 6.84
N ASP A 136 -9.29 18.18 8.00
CA ASP A 136 -9.77 19.39 8.67
C ASP A 136 -9.55 20.65 7.79
N GLN A 137 -8.50 20.65 6.97
CA GLN A 137 -8.20 21.68 5.97
C GLN A 137 -8.99 21.55 4.66
N GLY A 138 -9.83 20.53 4.52
CA GLY A 138 -10.58 20.26 3.29
C GLY A 138 -9.72 19.78 2.11
N ARG A 139 -8.46 19.42 2.35
CA ARG A 139 -7.57 18.86 1.32
C ARG A 139 -7.87 17.41 1.02
N PHE A 140 -8.32 16.65 2.03
CA PHE A 140 -8.80 15.28 1.86
C PHE A 140 -10.31 15.19 2.12
N PRO A 141 -11.06 14.36 1.37
CA PRO A 141 -12.47 14.10 1.62
C PRO A 141 -12.72 13.54 3.03
N LYS A 142 -13.88 13.83 3.62
CA LYS A 142 -14.22 13.36 4.98
C LYS A 142 -14.31 11.84 5.09
N ASP A 143 -14.70 11.16 4.02
CA ASP A 143 -14.77 9.71 3.92
C ASP A 143 -13.40 9.04 3.75
N THR A 144 -12.31 9.82 3.61
CA THR A 144 -10.93 9.30 3.52
C THR A 144 -10.59 8.34 4.64
N LEU A 145 -11.09 8.56 5.87
CA LEU A 145 -10.83 7.67 7.01
C LEU A 145 -11.39 6.26 6.85
N ASN A 146 -12.41 6.06 6.00
CA ASN A 146 -12.95 4.74 5.71
C ASN A 146 -12.02 3.93 4.81
N ARG A 147 -11.29 4.62 3.93
CA ARG A 147 -10.50 4.05 2.83
C ARG A 147 -9.01 4.05 3.11
N LEU A 148 -8.50 5.01 3.88
CA LEU A 148 -7.10 5.17 4.22
C LEU A 148 -6.81 4.69 5.64
N LYS A 149 -6.14 3.55 5.75
CA LYS A 149 -5.73 2.98 7.03
C LYS A 149 -4.24 3.18 7.24
N VAL A 150 -3.84 3.48 8.48
CA VAL A 150 -2.44 3.59 8.88
C VAL A 150 -2.20 2.70 10.08
N LYS A 151 -1.26 1.75 9.94
CA LYS A 151 -1.00 0.75 10.97
C LYS A 151 0.49 0.42 11.08
N THR A 152 0.85 -0.20 12.20
CA THR A 152 2.14 -0.89 12.31
C THR A 152 2.08 -2.25 11.62
N LEU A 153 3.24 -2.79 11.22
CA LEU A 153 3.32 -4.12 10.63
C LEU A 153 2.69 -5.20 11.54
N ASP A 154 2.97 -5.16 12.84
CA ASP A 154 2.38 -6.09 13.82
C ASP A 154 0.87 -5.87 14.01
N GLY A 155 0.43 -4.61 13.96
CA GLY A 155 -0.98 -4.24 14.03
C GLY A 155 -1.78 -4.81 12.86
N GLU A 156 -1.20 -4.78 11.65
CA GLU A 156 -1.82 -5.34 10.46
C GLU A 156 -1.86 -6.88 10.48
N ARG A 157 -0.77 -7.50 10.94
CA ARG A 157 -0.71 -8.96 11.13
C ARG A 157 -1.79 -9.48 12.08
N ARG A 158 -2.16 -8.70 13.11
CA ARG A 158 -3.22 -9.04 14.05
C ARG A 158 -4.62 -8.88 13.44
N SER A 159 -4.85 -7.88 12.58
CA SER A 159 -6.15 -7.72 11.90
C SER A 159 -6.39 -8.76 10.81
N LEU A 160 -5.35 -9.30 10.17
CA LEU A 160 -5.51 -10.40 9.20
C LEU A 160 -5.84 -11.76 9.85
N ARG A 161 -5.64 -11.89 11.17
CA ARG A 161 -5.94 -13.12 11.94
C ARG A 161 -7.31 -13.09 12.61
N ARG A 162 -7.94 -11.92 12.66
CA ARG A 162 -9.26 -11.70 13.25
C ARG A 162 -10.20 -11.32 12.12
N ASN A 163 -11.14 -12.19 11.77
CA ASN A 163 -12.35 -11.80 11.04
C ASN A 163 -13.24 -10.92 11.94
N ASP A 164 -12.67 -9.90 12.57
CA ASP A 164 -13.39 -9.03 13.49
C ASP A 164 -13.91 -7.84 12.67
N ALA A 165 -15.24 -7.76 12.62
CA ALA A 165 -16.00 -6.60 12.19
C ALA A 165 -15.44 -5.30 12.79
N PRO A 166 -15.57 -4.15 12.09
CA PRO A 166 -15.03 -2.89 12.58
C PRO A 166 -15.72 -2.50 13.89
N VAL A 167 -14.93 -2.33 14.94
CA VAL A 167 -15.31 -1.60 16.16
C VAL A 167 -14.77 -0.19 15.99
N TRP A 168 -15.70 0.76 15.98
CA TRP A 168 -15.49 2.20 15.80
C TRP A 168 -14.75 2.83 16.98
#